data_AF-A0A954IBU6-F1
#
_entry.id   AF-A0A954IBU6-F1
#
_cell.length_a   1.000
_cell.length_b   1.000
_cell.length_c   1.000
_cell.angle_alpha   90.00
_cell.angle_beta   90.00
_cell.angle_gamma   90.00
#
_symmetry.space_group_name_H-M   'P 1'
#
loop_
_entity.id
_entity.type
_entity.pdbx_description
1 polymer ?
#
loop_
_entity_poly.entity_id
_entity_poly.type
_entity_poly.pdbx_seq_one_letter_code
_entity_poly.pdbx_strand_id
1 'polypeptide(L)'
;MNLKPLLSAILADYALPLNGDHGVAHWARVLENGLRLAESTGASVEVVSLFAVLHDSRRVNEVTDPQHGPRAAEFAAELRGSVFDLSDHAFRLLCRACEGHT
;
A
#
# COMPACT_ATOMS: atom_id res chain seq x y z
N MET A 1 -3.58 6.97 -12.15
CA MET A 1 -2.42 7.17 -11.25
C MET A 1 -1.22 6.38 -11.77
N ASN A 2 -0.02 6.95 -11.76
CA ASN A 2 1.21 6.23 -12.12
C ASN A 2 1.85 5.64 -10.86
N LEU A 3 1.84 4.30 -10.70
CA LEU A 3 2.41 3.63 -9.53
C LEU A 3 3.93 3.39 -9.63
N LYS A 4 4.57 3.62 -10.78
CA LYS A 4 5.99 3.29 -10.97
C LYS A 4 6.92 3.98 -9.96
N PRO A 5 6.81 5.30 -9.69
CA PRO A 5 7.69 5.95 -8.71
C PRO A 5 7.52 5.39 -7.29
N LEU A 6 6.28 5.07 -6.92
CA LEU A 6 5.96 4.47 -5.63
C LEU A 6 6.53 3.05 -5.51
N LEU A 7 6.34 2.21 -6.53
CA LEU A 7 6.92 0.87 -6.56
C LEU A 7 8.45 0.93 -6.48
N SER A 8 9.10 1.85 -7.20
CA SER A 8 10.55 2.03 -7.08
C SER A 8 10.98 2.41 -5.65
N ALA A 9 10.24 3.30 -4.98
CA ALA A 9 10.53 3.69 -3.59
C ALA A 9 10.34 2.52 -2.61
N ILE A 10 9.27 1.73 -2.77
CA ILE A 10 9.01 0.53 -1.97
C ILE A 10 10.13 -0.50 -2.16
N LEU A 11 10.46 -0.83 -3.41
CA LEU A 11 11.39 -1.90 -3.75
C LEU A 11 12.84 -1.59 -3.34
N ALA A 12 13.19 -0.31 -3.17
CA ALA A 12 14.52 0.09 -2.73
C ALA A 12 14.85 -0.35 -1.30
N ASP A 13 13.84 -0.55 -0.44
CA ASP A 13 14.00 -0.87 0.99
C ASP A 13 13.01 -1.95 1.46
N TYR A 14 12.55 -2.81 0.55
CA TYR A 14 11.68 -3.92 0.92
C TYR A 14 12.51 -5.06 1.52
N ALA A 15 12.17 -5.46 2.75
CA ALA A 15 13.01 -6.35 3.55
C ALA A 15 12.87 -7.85 3.22
N LEU A 16 11.79 -8.25 2.52
CA LEU A 16 11.46 -9.64 2.24
C LEU A 16 11.71 -10.02 0.77
N PRO A 17 11.72 -11.32 0.42
CA PRO A 17 11.84 -11.74 -0.96
C PRO A 17 10.69 -11.19 -1.83
N LEU A 18 11.03 -10.60 -2.99
CA LEU A 18 10.03 -10.06 -3.91
C LEU A 18 9.05 -11.11 -4.45
N ASN A 19 9.46 -12.37 -4.46
CA ASN A 19 8.67 -13.53 -4.84
C ASN A 19 8.16 -14.35 -3.64
N GLY A 20 8.24 -13.80 -2.43
CA GLY A 20 7.68 -14.39 -1.21
C GLY A 20 6.17 -14.25 -1.12
N ASP A 21 5.60 -14.71 0.00
CA ASP A 21 4.15 -14.78 0.22
C ASP A 21 3.49 -13.40 0.13
N HIS A 22 4.14 -12.38 0.70
CA HIS A 22 3.68 -10.99 0.67
C HIS A 22 4.47 -10.11 -0.33
N GLY A 23 5.04 -10.72 -1.38
CA GLY A 23 5.78 -10.04 -2.44
C GLY A 23 4.92 -9.41 -3.55
N VAL A 24 5.56 -9.01 -4.65
CA VAL A 24 4.91 -8.17 -5.70
C VAL A 24 3.69 -8.83 -6.36
N ALA A 25 3.69 -10.16 -6.44
CA ALA A 25 2.55 -10.91 -7.01
C ALA A 25 1.32 -10.84 -6.09
N HIS A 26 1.51 -10.81 -4.77
CA HIS A 26 0.45 -10.60 -3.80
C HIS A 26 -0.15 -9.19 -3.93
N TRP A 27 0.69 -8.16 -3.96
CA TRP A 27 0.23 -6.76 -4.14
C TRP A 27 -0.55 -6.57 -5.45
N ALA A 28 -0.12 -7.21 -6.54
CA ALA A 28 -0.83 -7.17 -7.81
C ALA A 28 -2.25 -7.77 -7.74
N ARG A 29 -2.43 -8.88 -7.01
CA ARG A 29 -3.75 -9.49 -6.80
C ARG A 29 -4.63 -8.61 -5.90
N VAL A 30 -4.05 -7.98 -4.86
CA VAL A 30 -4.78 -7.01 -4.03
C VAL A 30 -5.25 -5.83 -4.86
N LEU A 31 -4.39 -5.31 -5.75
CA LEU A 31 -4.73 -4.22 -6.65
C LEU A 31 -5.87 -4.63 -7.60
N GLU A 32 -5.73 -5.76 -8.29
CA GLU A 32 -6.74 -6.26 -9.23
C GLU A 32 -8.12 -6.41 -8.57
N ASN A 33 -8.17 -7.06 -7.40
CA ASN A 33 -9.41 -7.25 -6.68
C ASN A 33 -9.98 -5.94 -6.13
N GLY A 34 -9.12 -5.07 -5.60
CA GLY A 34 -9.51 -3.76 -5.10
C GLY A 34 -10.14 -2.89 -6.20
N LEU A 35 -9.59 -2.89 -7.41
CA LEU A 35 -10.13 -2.14 -8.55
C LEU A 35 -11.52 -2.66 -8.96
N ARG A 36 -11.71 -3.98 -9.02
CA ARG A 36 -13.04 -4.58 -9.29
C ARG A 36 -14.07 -4.20 -8.22
N LEU A 37 -13.67 -4.18 -6.96
CA LEU A 37 -14.56 -3.76 -5.87
C LEU A 37 -14.86 -2.25 -5.93
N ALA A 38 -13.89 -1.42 -6.30
CA ALA A 38 -14.10 0.01 -6.45
C ALA A 38 -15.20 0.34 -7.47
N GLU A 39 -15.29 -0.42 -8.57
CA GLU A 39 -16.34 -0.25 -9.60
C GLU A 39 -17.76 -0.42 -9.03
N SER A 40 -17.96 -1.33 -8.09
CA SER A 40 -19.28 -1.63 -7.51
C SER A 40 -19.59 -0.91 -6.21
N THR A 41 -18.56 -0.47 -5.48
CA THR A 41 -18.69 0.15 -4.15
C THR A 41 -18.59 1.68 -4.19
N GLY A 42 -18.03 2.24 -5.26
CA GLY A 42 -17.69 3.67 -5.33
C GLY A 42 -16.46 4.04 -4.50
N ALA A 43 -15.67 3.06 -4.02
CA ALA A 43 -14.43 3.34 -3.32
C ALA A 43 -13.45 4.12 -4.22
N SER A 44 -12.65 5.00 -3.61
CA SER A 44 -11.66 5.79 -4.36
C SER A 44 -10.60 4.86 -4.96
N VAL A 45 -10.54 4.84 -6.30
CA VAL A 45 -9.53 4.09 -7.06
C VAL A 45 -8.11 4.49 -6.68
N GLU A 46 -7.87 5.77 -6.36
CA GLU A 46 -6.54 6.23 -5.94
C GLU A 46 -6.14 5.66 -4.58
N VAL A 47 -7.03 5.73 -3.59
CA VAL A 47 -6.76 5.19 -2.25
C VAL A 47 -6.57 3.68 -2.30
N VAL A 48 -7.43 2.97 -3.04
CA VAL A 48 -7.33 1.52 -3.26
C VAL A 48 -6.01 1.15 -3.93
N SER A 49 -5.61 1.89 -4.97
CA SER A 49 -4.38 1.60 -5.71
C SER A 49 -3.13 1.78 -4.87
N LEU A 50 -3.10 2.84 -4.05
CA LEU A 50 -1.99 3.11 -3.13
C LEU A 50 -1.94 2.08 -2.00
N PHE A 51 -3.08 1.77 -1.37
CA PHE A 51 -3.17 0.75 -0.32
C PHE A 51 -2.66 -0.60 -0.81
N ALA A 52 -3.07 -1.03 -2.01
CA ALA A 52 -2.72 -2.34 -2.56
C ALA A 52 -1.20 -2.58 -2.64
N VAL A 53 -0.40 -1.55 -2.90
CA VAL A 53 1.07 -1.67 -2.98
C VAL A 53 1.78 -1.29 -1.69
N LEU A 54 1.15 -0.52 -0.79
CA LEU A 54 1.75 -0.06 0.47
C LEU A 54 1.50 -0.97 1.67
N HIS A 55 0.34 -1.61 1.78
CA HIS A 55 -0.12 -2.26 3.03
C HIS A 55 0.90 -3.22 3.65
N ASP A 56 1.59 -4.01 2.82
CA ASP A 56 2.61 -4.97 3.23
C ASP A 56 4.05 -4.51 2.93
N SER A 57 4.24 -3.28 2.44
CA SER A 57 5.54 -2.81 1.95
C SER A 57 6.58 -2.59 3.05
N ARG A 58 6.14 -2.57 4.32
CA ARG A 58 6.99 -2.40 5.52
C ARG A 58 6.91 -3.61 6.46
N ARG A 59 6.70 -4.80 5.91
CA ARG A 59 6.91 -6.04 6.66
C ARG A 59 8.39 -6.27 6.96
N VAL A 60 8.68 -6.86 8.11
CA VAL A 60 10.04 -7.32 8.49
C VAL A 60 10.13 -8.84 8.63
N ASN A 61 8.99 -9.54 8.64
CA ASN A 61 8.93 -11.00 8.58
C ASN A 61 7.57 -11.49 8.02
N GLU A 62 7.49 -12.77 7.66
CA GLU A 62 6.29 -13.43 7.10
C GLU A 62 5.34 -13.98 8.18
N VAL A 63 5.68 -13.84 9.45
CA VAL A 63 4.98 -14.46 10.58
C VAL A 63 4.23 -13.38 11.36
N THR A 64 4.63 -13.11 12.60
CA THR A 64 3.98 -12.14 13.46
C THR A 64 4.67 -10.80 13.29
N ASP A 65 3.96 -9.86 12.67
CA ASP A 65 4.45 -8.51 12.46
C ASP A 65 3.35 -7.47 12.66
N PRO A 66 2.77 -7.30 13.87
CA PRO A 66 1.60 -6.44 14.09
C PRO A 66 1.83 -4.96 13.72
N GLN A 67 3.08 -4.53 13.57
CA GLN A 67 3.44 -3.16 13.24
C GLN A 67 3.62 -2.89 11.74
N HIS A 68 3.45 -3.87 10.84
CA HIS A 68 3.62 -3.64 9.40
C HIS A 68 2.63 -2.59 8.84
N GLY A 69 1.36 -2.65 9.26
CA GLY A 69 0.34 -1.66 8.89
C GLY A 69 0.69 -0.23 9.33
N PRO A 70 0.95 0.02 10.63
CA PRO A 70 1.43 1.32 11.12
C PRO A 70 2.67 1.83 10.39
N ARG A 71 3.69 0.98 10.17
CA ARG A 71 4.89 1.37 9.41
C ARG A 71 4.57 1.71 7.95
N ALA A 72 3.62 1.00 7.32
CA ALA A 72 3.18 1.33 5.97
C ALA A 72 2.48 2.69 5.91
N ALA A 73 1.69 3.06 6.92
CA ALA A 73 1.06 4.38 7.02
C ALA A 73 2.10 5.50 7.24
N GLU A 74 3.09 5.28 8.11
CA GLU A 74 4.22 6.20 8.30
C GLU A 74 5.00 6.40 6.99
N PHE A 75 5.31 5.30 6.29
CA PHE A 75 6.00 5.37 5.00
C PHE A 75 5.18 6.12 3.94
N ALA A 76 3.86 5.93 3.91
CA ALA A 76 2.97 6.69 3.03
C ALA A 76 3.04 8.20 3.32
N ALA A 77 3.23 8.61 4.59
CA ALA A 77 3.38 10.01 4.97
C ALA A 77 4.70 10.62 4.47
N GLU A 78 5.80 9.87 4.52
CA GLU A 78 7.10 10.31 3.99
C GLU A 78 7.08 10.54 2.47
N LEU A 79 6.29 9.74 1.76
CA LEU A 79 6.18 9.77 0.30
C LEU A 79 5.14 10.77 -0.24
N ARG A 80 4.24 11.26 0.63
CA ARG A 80 3.17 12.19 0.22
C ARG A 80 3.75 13.56 -0.15
N GLY A 81 3.29 14.10 -1.28
CA GLY A 81 3.73 15.39 -1.82
C GLY A 81 5.03 15.32 -2.63
N SER A 82 5.73 14.17 -2.64
CA SER A 82 6.96 13.97 -3.38
C SER A 82 6.85 12.85 -4.43
N VAL A 83 6.29 11.69 -4.04
CA VAL A 83 6.16 10.50 -4.90
C VAL A 83 4.72 10.31 -5.39
N PHE A 84 3.74 10.67 -4.56
CA PHE A 84 2.34 10.77 -4.94
C PHE A 84 1.70 11.94 -4.19
N ASP A 85 0.54 12.39 -4.66
CA ASP A 85 -0.25 13.40 -3.95
C ASP A 85 -1.68 12.89 -3.74
N LEU A 86 -2.29 13.31 -2.63
CA LEU A 86 -3.66 13.00 -2.24
C LEU A 86 -4.23 14.20 -1.48
N SER A 87 -5.55 14.38 -1.53
CA SER A 87 -6.23 15.28 -0.59
C SER A 87 -6.07 14.80 0.85
N ASP A 88 -6.18 15.69 1.83
CA ASP A 88 -6.07 15.32 3.25
C ASP A 88 -7.09 14.26 3.66
N HIS A 89 -8.28 14.31 3.09
CA HIS A 89 -9.30 13.30 3.34
C HIS A 89 -8.89 11.93 2.79
N ALA A 90 -8.47 11.86 1.52
CA ALA A 90 -8.03 10.61 0.91
C ALA A 90 -6.79 10.04 1.59
N PHE A 91 -5.85 10.89 1.98
CA PHE A 91 -4.66 10.47 2.70
C PHE A 91 -4.97 9.88 4.07
N ARG A 92 -5.90 10.47 4.85
CA ARG A 92 -6.37 9.87 6.11
C ARG A 92 -7.03 8.51 5.91
N LEU A 93 -7.76 8.31 4.81
CA LEU A 93 -8.34 7.00 4.47
C LEU A 93 -7.26 5.98 4.15
N LEU A 94 -6.23 6.37 3.40
CA LEU A 94 -5.07 5.51 3.10
C LEU A 94 -4.36 5.07 4.39
N CYS A 95 -4.00 6.01 5.28
CA CYS A 95 -3.34 5.68 6.54
C CYS A 95 -4.18 4.74 7.40
N ARG A 96 -5.48 5.04 7.57
CA ARG A 96 -6.40 4.18 8.32
C ARG A 96 -6.50 2.78 7.71
N ALA A 97 -6.57 2.68 6.38
CA ALA A 97 -6.62 1.39 5.69
C ALA A 97 -5.34 0.59 5.96
N CYS A 98 -4.16 1.22 5.84
CA CYS A 98 -2.89 0.56 6.16
C CYS A 98 -2.80 0.13 7.64
N GLU A 99 -3.17 0.99 8.59
CA GLU A 99 -3.09 0.68 10.03
C GLU A 99 -4.01 -0.47 10.46
N GLY A 100 -5.18 -0.59 9.82
CA GLY A 100 -6.27 -1.47 10.27
C GLY A 100 -6.52 -2.72 9.43
N HIS A 101 -5.57 -3.15 8.58
CA HIS A 101 -5.80 -4.26 7.64
C HIS A 101 -5.45 -5.66 8.16
N THR A 102 -4.98 -5.77 9.41
CA THR A 102 -4.60 -7.05 10.06
C THR A 102 -5.65 -7.52 11.05
#